data_AF-X1NA71-F1
#
_entry.id   AF-X1NA71-F1
#
_cell.length_a   1.000
_cell.length_b   1.000
_cell.length_c   1.000
_cell.angle_alpha   90.00
_cell.angle_beta   90.00
_cell.angle_gamma   90.00
#
_symmetry.space_group_name_H-M   'P 1'
#
loop_
_entity.id
_entity.type
_entity.pdbx_description
1 polymer ?
#
loop_
_entity_poly.entity_id
_entity_poly.type
_entity_poly.pdbx_seq_one_letter_code
_entity_poly.pdbx_strand_id
1 'polypeptide(L)'
;MRILAILISVSIPSAFCEKSQLERRKITRKWWNNEISRYEVLVSRLTIEEIEALKTKEKREAILSLIQDFPVLENSPAAERVAKKYIEE
;
A
#
# COMPACT_ATOMS: atom_id res chain seq x y z
N MET A 1 -22.07 12.84 -5.51
CA MET A 1 -21.65 11.42 -5.41
C MET A 1 -20.36 11.39 -4.60
N ARG A 2 -20.28 10.60 -3.53
CA ARG A 2 -19.10 10.57 -2.65
C ARG A 2 -18.16 9.46 -3.13
N ILE A 3 -16.96 9.80 -3.55
CA ILE A 3 -15.91 8.81 -3.90
C ILE A 3 -15.37 8.26 -2.58
N LEU A 4 -15.21 6.94 -2.49
CA LEU A 4 -14.68 6.28 -1.31
C LEU A 4 -13.16 6.23 -1.40
N ALA A 5 -12.48 6.71 -0.36
CA ALA A 5 -11.02 6.66 -0.27
C ALA A 5 -10.58 5.36 0.41
N ILE A 6 -9.52 4.75 -0.11
CA ILE A 6 -8.89 3.56 0.49
C ILE A 6 -7.40 3.80 0.72
N LEU A 7 -6.91 3.40 1.89
CA LEU A 7 -5.48 3.38 2.19
C LEU A 7 -4.95 1.96 1.95
N ILE A 8 -3.97 1.81 1.07
CA ILE A 8 -3.36 0.50 0.80
C ILE A 8 -2.11 0.30 1.67
N SER A 9 -2.00 -0.86 2.32
CA SER A 9 -0.79 -1.28 3.03
C SER A 9 0.19 -1.96 2.09
N VAL A 10 1.47 -2.09 2.51
CA VAL A 10 2.55 -2.74 1.74
C VAL A 10 2.18 -4.13 1.21
N SER A 11 1.27 -4.83 1.90
CA SER A 11 0.85 -6.18 1.57
C SER A 11 0.19 -6.27 0.18
N ILE A 12 -0.59 -5.28 -0.24
CA ILE A 12 -1.34 -5.31 -1.49
C ILE A 12 -0.42 -5.14 -2.72
N PRO A 13 0.40 -4.08 -2.84
CA PRO A 13 1.28 -3.95 -3.99
C PRO A 13 2.40 -5.03 -3.95
N SER A 14 2.80 -5.51 -2.77
CA SER A 14 3.65 -6.70 -2.66
C SER A 14 3.01 -7.95 -3.25
N ALA A 15 1.72 -8.19 -3.00
CA ALA A 15 0.98 -9.31 -3.58
C ALA A 15 0.87 -9.20 -5.10
N PHE A 16 0.65 -7.98 -5.61
CA PHE A 16 0.54 -7.72 -7.04
C PHE A 16 1.83 -8.11 -7.81
N CYS A 17 2.98 -7.85 -7.20
CA CYS A 17 4.31 -8.15 -7.73
C CYS A 17 4.84 -9.56 -7.35
N GLU A 18 4.15 -10.30 -6.49
CA GLU A 18 4.62 -11.58 -5.96
C GLU A 18 4.73 -12.66 -7.05
N LYS A 19 5.83 -13.41 -7.05
CA LYS A 19 6.07 -14.49 -8.04
C LYS A 19 5.86 -15.88 -7.45
N SER A 20 6.06 -16.03 -6.14
CA SER A 20 5.98 -17.34 -5.46
C SER A 20 4.55 -17.77 -5.11
N GLN A 21 3.66 -16.82 -4.82
CA GLN A 21 2.28 -17.08 -4.40
C GLN A 21 1.29 -16.71 -5.52
N LEU A 22 1.13 -17.62 -6.49
CA LEU A 22 0.38 -17.36 -7.72
C LEU A 22 -1.10 -16.99 -7.49
N GLU A 23 -1.81 -17.68 -6.59
CA GLU A 23 -3.23 -17.40 -6.32
C GLU A 23 -3.43 -16.03 -5.67
N ARG A 24 -2.62 -15.70 -4.66
CA ARG A 24 -2.63 -14.38 -4.01
C ARG A 24 -2.37 -13.26 -5.02
N ARG A 25 -1.39 -13.46 -5.91
CA ARG A 25 -1.08 -12.52 -7.00
C ARG A 25 -2.25 -12.37 -7.98
N LYS A 26 -2.85 -13.49 -8.40
CA LYS A 26 -3.97 -13.53 -9.34
C LYS A 26 -5.18 -12.77 -8.81
N ILE A 27 -5.57 -13.04 -7.56
CA ILE A 27 -6.69 -12.35 -6.91
C ILE A 27 -6.41 -10.85 -6.82
N THR A 28 -5.22 -10.48 -6.33
CA THR A 28 -4.85 -9.06 -6.17
C THR A 28 -4.83 -8.33 -7.50
N ARG A 29 -4.26 -8.92 -8.55
CA ARG A 29 -4.25 -8.33 -9.90
C ARG A 29 -5.64 -8.19 -10.50
N LYS A 30 -6.53 -9.16 -10.27
CA LYS A 30 -7.92 -9.07 -10.74
C LYS A 30 -8.64 -7.89 -10.09
N TRP A 31 -8.51 -7.74 -8.77
CA TRP A 31 -9.07 -6.58 -8.07
C TRP A 31 -8.43 -5.28 -8.54
N TRP A 32 -7.11 -5.23 -8.64
CA TRP A 32 -6.37 -4.05 -9.07
C TRP A 32 -6.80 -3.58 -10.46
N ASN A 33 -6.92 -4.49 -11.43
CA ASN A 33 -7.26 -4.11 -12.80
C ASN A 33 -8.73 -3.73 -12.98
N ASN A 34 -9.64 -4.25 -12.15
CA ASN A 34 -11.08 -4.13 -12.38
C ASN A 34 -11.76 -3.12 -11.44
N GLU A 35 -11.26 -2.98 -10.20
CA GLU A 35 -11.96 -2.28 -9.13
C GLU A 35 -11.21 -1.05 -8.62
N ILE A 36 -9.88 -0.98 -8.78
CA ILE A 36 -9.07 0.07 -8.13
C ILE A 36 -9.46 1.49 -8.56
N SER A 37 -9.87 1.65 -9.82
CA SER A 37 -10.26 2.94 -10.41
C SER A 37 -11.57 3.49 -9.85
N ARG A 38 -12.31 2.69 -9.07
CA ARG A 38 -13.55 3.10 -8.40
C ARG A 38 -13.28 3.84 -7.08
N TYR A 39 -12.04 3.86 -6.63
CA TYR A 39 -11.63 4.44 -5.34
C TYR A 39 -10.62 5.57 -5.54
N GLU A 40 -10.61 6.49 -4.58
CA GLU A 40 -9.45 7.37 -4.38
C GLU A 40 -8.41 6.59 -3.57
N VAL A 41 -7.35 6.14 -4.22
CA VAL A 41 -6.32 5.31 -3.59
C VAL A 41 -5.25 6.20 -2.97
N LEU A 42 -4.97 5.97 -1.70
CA LEU A 42 -3.95 6.67 -0.93
C LEU A 42 -2.87 5.67 -0.48
N VAL A 43 -1.64 6.14 -0.38
CA VAL A 43 -0.52 5.39 0.21
C VAL A 43 0.02 6.17 1.40
N SER A 44 0.26 5.53 2.53
CA SER A 44 0.88 6.23 3.67
C SER A 44 2.38 6.39 3.48
N ARG A 45 2.96 7.44 4.06
CA ARG A 45 4.42 7.60 4.17
C ARG A 45 5.10 6.35 4.75
N LEU A 46 4.52 5.78 5.80
CA LEU A 46 5.01 4.53 6.43
C LEU A 46 5.05 3.35 5.45
N THR A 47 4.03 3.21 4.60
CA THR A 47 4.01 2.15 3.58
C THR A 47 5.16 2.30 2.58
N ILE A 48 5.52 3.52 2.19
CA ILE A 48 6.68 3.76 1.31
C ILE A 48 7.97 3.37 2.03
N GLU A 49 8.15 3.79 3.28
CA GLU A 49 9.33 3.44 4.09
C GLU A 49 9.48 1.91 4.26
N GLU A 50 8.38 1.19 4.51
CA GLU A 50 8.36 -0.28 4.57
C GLU A 50 8.84 -0.92 3.26
N ILE A 51 8.45 -0.34 2.12
CA ILE A 51 8.85 -0.83 0.79
C ILE A 51 10.32 -0.51 0.51
N GLU A 52 10.78 0.69 0.88
CA GLU A 52 12.16 1.13 0.70
C GLU A 52 13.15 0.26 1.50
N ALA A 53 12.73 -0.20 2.67
CA ALA A 53 13.47 -1.11 3.54
C ALA A 53 13.60 -2.55 3.00
N LEU A 54 12.89 -2.91 1.92
CA LEU A 54 13.02 -4.23 1.31
C LEU A 54 14.44 -4.45 0.76
N LYS A 55 15.04 -5.59 1.15
CA LYS A 55 16.40 -5.98 0.71
C LYS A 55 16.49 -6.30 -0.78
N THR A 56 15.40 -6.82 -1.37
CA THR A 56 15.36 -7.22 -2.78
C THR A 56 15.08 -6.00 -3.66
N LYS A 57 16.13 -5.46 -4.28
CA LYS A 57 16.06 -4.24 -5.10
C LYS A 57 15.00 -4.33 -6.20
N GLU A 58 14.94 -5.42 -6.95
CA GLU A 58 13.99 -5.57 -8.06
C GLU A 58 12.53 -5.57 -7.55
N LYS A 59 12.28 -6.19 -6.39
CA LYS A 59 10.95 -6.21 -5.77
C LYS A 59 10.56 -4.82 -5.30
N ARG A 60 11.47 -4.11 -4.64
CA ARG A 60 11.27 -2.74 -4.18
C ARG A 60 10.93 -1.80 -5.33
N GLU A 61 11.75 -1.79 -6.39
CA GLU A 61 11.54 -0.91 -7.55
C GLU A 61 10.22 -1.21 -8.27
N ALA A 62 9.87 -2.49 -8.44
CA ALA A 62 8.60 -2.88 -9.05
C ALA A 62 7.39 -2.42 -8.22
N ILE A 63 7.46 -2.48 -6.90
CA ILE A 63 6.38 -2.05 -6.01
C ILE A 63 6.27 -0.53 -5.99
N LEU A 64 7.39 0.20 -5.86
CA LEU A 64 7.39 1.68 -5.86
C LEU A 64 6.84 2.22 -7.18
N SER A 65 7.27 1.67 -8.32
CA SER A 65 6.74 2.07 -9.63
C SER A 65 5.24 1.80 -9.77
N LEU A 66 4.72 0.74 -9.16
CA LEU A 66 3.28 0.43 -9.20
C LEU A 66 2.42 1.46 -8.46
N ILE A 67 2.96 2.10 -7.42
CA ILE A 67 2.21 2.99 -6.53
C ILE A 67 2.60 4.46 -6.64
N GLN A 68 3.57 4.79 -7.50
CA GLN A 68 4.20 6.12 -7.59
C GLN A 68 3.21 7.26 -7.87
N ASP A 69 2.11 6.96 -8.56
CA ASP A 69 1.11 7.95 -8.99
C ASP A 69 0.00 8.17 -7.94
N PHE A 70 0.00 7.40 -6.84
CA PHE A 70 -0.97 7.57 -5.77
C PHE A 70 -0.55 8.69 -4.80
N PRO A 71 -1.51 9.54 -4.35
CA PRO A 71 -1.21 10.54 -3.34
C PRO A 71 -0.66 9.91 -2.06
N VAL A 72 0.37 10.56 -1.51
CA VAL A 72 1.00 10.15 -0.26
C VAL A 72 0.33 10.86 0.91
N LEU A 73 -0.18 10.08 1.86
CA LEU A 73 -0.70 10.57 3.12
C LEU A 73 0.45 10.61 4.15
N GLU A 74 0.82 11.83 4.54
CA GLU A 74 1.84 12.05 5.56
C GLU A 74 1.36 11.68 6.96
N ASN A 75 2.31 11.31 7.83
CA ASN A 75 2.03 11.06 9.23
C ASN A 75 1.62 12.36 9.91
N SER A 76 0.56 12.30 10.72
CA SER A 76 0.11 13.43 11.53
C SER A 76 0.44 13.20 13.00
N PRO A 77 0.69 14.26 13.78
CA PRO A 77 0.87 14.12 15.23
C PRO A 77 -0.33 13.48 15.93
N ALA A 78 -1.55 13.60 15.36
CA ALA A 78 -2.72 12.93 15.87
C ALA A 78 -2.67 11.41 15.67
N ALA A 79 -2.26 10.96 14.47
CA ALA A 79 -2.08 9.54 14.19
C ALA A 79 -1.00 8.91 15.07
N GLU A 80 0.13 9.62 15.28
CA GLU A 80 1.21 9.17 16.16
C GLU A 80 0.74 9.01 17.61
N ARG A 81 -0.04 9.96 18.14
CA ARG A 81 -0.61 9.85 19.49
C ARG A 81 -1.50 8.64 19.64
N VAL A 82 -2.36 8.36 18.66
CA VAL A 82 -3.25 7.19 18.67
C VAL A 82 -2.44 5.89 18.62
N ALA A 83 -1.45 5.82 17.72
CA ALA A 83 -0.58 4.65 17.59
C ALA A 83 0.21 4.38 18.87
N LYS A 84 0.77 5.42 19.51
CA LYS A 84 1.49 5.30 20.78
C LYS A 84 0.60 4.72 21.87
N LYS A 85 -0.62 5.25 22.02
CA LYS A 85 -1.59 4.74 23.00
C LYS A 85 -1.93 3.27 22.76
N TYR A 86 -2.09 2.87 21.50
CA TYR A 86 -2.37 1.48 21.13
C TYR A 86 -1.25 0.50 21.52
N ILE A 87 0.01 0.95 21.56
CA ILE A 87 1.16 0.11 21.96
C ILE A 87 1.29 0.01 23.47
N GLU A 88 0.83 1.02 24.21
CA GLU A 88 0.93 1.09 25.68
C GLU A 88 -0.22 0.35 26.40
N GLU A 89 -1.29 -0.04 25.70
CA GLU A 89 -2.39 -0.89 26.19
C GLU A 89 -2.07 -2.40 26.07
#